data_AF-A0A7S0F2E5-F1
#
_entry.id   AF-A0A7S0F2E5-F1
#
_cell.length_a   1.000
_cell.length_b   1.000
_cell.length_c   1.000
_cell.angle_alpha   90.00
_cell.angle_beta   90.00
_cell.angle_gamma   90.00
#
_symmetry.space_group_name_H-M   'P 1'
#
loop_
_entity.id
_entity.type
_entity.pdbx_description
1 polymer ?
#
loop_
_entity_poly.entity_id
_entity_poly.type
_entity_poly.pdbx_seq_one_letter_code
_entity_poly.pdbx_strand_id
1 'polypeptide(L)'
;MTAGFRDLVLVPLDVTHQLDLLSLRKNLPDSDLGRFCHSISSFYVAAYFHLGHSAVPIHDPACVAYLLRPDIFKGRRARVDVETEGRLTKGQSVVDWCGQTGRPENCKVLLEVNSAEFERLFVESLRDVQEEG
;
A
#
# COMPACT_ATOMS: atom_id res chain seq x y z
N MET A 1 -22.38 -5.41 10.59
CA MET A 1 -22.56 -3.96 10.42
C MET A 1 -21.53 -3.46 9.41
N THR A 2 -21.82 -2.39 8.68
CA THR A 2 -20.81 -1.60 7.94
C THR A 2 -20.68 -0.25 8.63
N ALA A 3 -19.51 0.39 8.57
CA ALA A 3 -19.26 1.67 9.25
C ALA A 3 -19.95 2.89 8.59
N GLY A 4 -20.91 2.69 7.69
CA GLY A 4 -21.66 3.75 7.03
C GLY A 4 -20.94 4.46 5.87
N PHE A 5 -19.68 4.14 5.58
CA PHE A 5 -18.97 4.68 4.42
C PHE A 5 -19.59 4.18 3.12
N ARG A 6 -19.84 5.10 2.18
CA ARG A 6 -20.37 4.78 0.84
C ARG A 6 -19.31 4.17 -0.06
N ASP A 7 -18.09 4.72 0.01
CA ASP A 7 -16.95 4.26 -0.77
C ASP A 7 -15.78 3.94 0.17
N LEU A 8 -15.39 2.68 0.16
CA LEU A 8 -14.25 2.16 0.88
C LEU A 8 -13.32 1.46 -0.11
N VAL A 9 -12.03 1.77 -0.02
CA VAL A 9 -10.97 1.13 -0.79
C VAL A 9 -9.99 0.50 0.18
N LEU A 10 -9.70 -0.78 -0.03
CA LEU A 10 -8.70 -1.52 0.73
C LEU A 10 -7.42 -1.65 -0.11
N VAL A 11 -6.31 -1.20 0.45
CA VAL A 11 -4.95 -1.39 -0.08
C VAL A 11 -4.27 -2.47 0.78
N PRO A 12 -4.42 -3.77 0.44
CA PRO A 12 -3.98 -4.85 1.30
C PRO A 12 -2.47 -5.14 1.17
N LEU A 13 -1.98 -6.08 1.97
CA LEU A 13 -0.61 -6.60 1.84
C LEU A 13 -0.35 -7.19 0.45
N ASP A 14 -1.35 -7.79 -0.19
CA ASP A 14 -1.28 -8.31 -1.55
C ASP A 14 -0.79 -7.26 -2.56
N VAL A 15 -1.12 -5.98 -2.34
CA VAL A 15 -0.67 -4.85 -3.18
C VAL A 15 0.63 -4.26 -2.66
N THR A 16 0.70 -3.95 -1.37
CA THR A 16 1.86 -3.23 -0.81
C THR A 16 3.14 -4.07 -0.84
N HIS A 17 3.04 -5.40 -0.88
CA HIS A 17 4.19 -6.29 -1.07
C HIS A 17 4.74 -6.28 -2.51
N GLN A 18 4.04 -5.67 -3.46
CA GLN A 18 4.55 -5.45 -4.83
C GLN A 18 5.45 -4.20 -4.93
N LEU A 19 5.51 -3.40 -3.85
CA LEU A 19 6.25 -2.14 -3.80
C LEU A 19 7.50 -2.32 -2.95
N ASP A 20 8.68 -2.30 -3.57
CA ASP A 20 9.95 -2.53 -2.90
C ASP A 20 10.65 -1.21 -2.54
N LEU A 21 10.82 -0.96 -1.24
CA LEU A 21 11.52 0.19 -0.70
C LEU A 21 13.00 0.22 -1.14
N LEU A 22 13.65 -0.94 -1.30
CA LEU A 22 15.06 -0.98 -1.71
C LEU A 22 15.25 -0.44 -3.13
N SER A 23 14.34 -0.79 -4.03
CA SER A 23 14.30 -0.25 -5.39
C SER A 23 14.02 1.25 -5.38
N LEU A 24 12.97 1.68 -4.67
CA LEU A 24 12.61 3.09 -4.52
C LEU A 24 13.77 3.96 -4.02
N ARG A 25 14.53 3.45 -3.04
CA ARG A 25 15.68 4.16 -2.45
C ARG A 25 16.79 4.48 -3.46
N LYS A 26 16.96 3.68 -4.51
CA LYS A 26 18.00 3.90 -5.54
C LYS A 26 17.70 5.12 -6.39
N ASN A 27 16.42 5.51 -6.48
CA ASN A 27 15.95 6.58 -7.36
C ASN A 27 15.56 7.86 -6.59
N LEU A 28 15.81 7.91 -5.28
CA LEU A 28 15.59 9.13 -4.49
C LEU A 28 16.51 10.28 -4.99
N PRO A 29 16.00 11.52 -5.06
CA PRO A 29 16.78 12.66 -5.53
C PRO A 29 17.88 13.04 -4.53
N ASP A 30 19.05 13.48 -5.01
CA ASP A 30 20.11 14.01 -4.15
C ASP A 30 19.75 15.41 -3.65
N SER A 31 19.06 15.44 -2.52
CA SER A 31 18.40 16.61 -1.96
C SER A 31 18.19 16.41 -0.46
N ASP A 32 17.87 17.47 0.29
CA ASP A 32 17.65 17.36 1.73
C ASP A 32 16.49 16.41 2.05
N LEU A 33 15.38 16.50 1.30
CA LEU A 33 14.24 15.61 1.48
C LEU A 33 14.56 14.17 1.07
N GLY A 34 15.29 13.97 -0.04
CA GLY A 34 15.73 12.63 -0.45
C GLY A 34 16.68 11.98 0.56
N ARG A 35 17.63 12.76 1.12
CA ARG A 35 18.52 12.31 2.21
C ARG A 35 17.74 12.00 3.48
N PHE A 36 16.74 12.80 3.83
CA PHE A 36 15.84 12.52 4.94
C PHE A 36 15.07 11.20 4.73
N CYS A 37 14.45 11.00 3.55
CA CYS A 37 13.77 9.75 3.19
C CYS A 37 14.71 8.54 3.27
N HIS A 38 15.95 8.67 2.79
CA HIS A 38 16.97 7.63 2.92
C HIS A 38 17.29 7.34 4.39
N SER A 39 17.48 8.38 5.21
CA SER A 39 17.79 8.25 6.63
C SER A 39 16.69 7.51 7.39
N ILE A 40 15.44 8.01 7.33
CA ILE A 40 14.33 7.43 8.09
C ILE A 40 14.02 5.99 7.68
N SER A 41 14.14 5.67 6.39
CA SER A 41 13.86 4.33 5.89
C SER A 41 15.01 3.34 6.15
N SER A 42 16.20 3.80 6.55
CA SER A 42 17.37 2.92 6.78
C SER A 42 17.15 2.00 7.99
N PHE A 43 16.49 2.52 9.04
CA PHE A 43 16.09 1.71 10.19
C PHE A 43 15.14 0.58 9.80
N TYR A 44 14.17 0.88 8.93
CA TYR A 44 13.18 -0.09 8.46
C TYR A 44 13.84 -1.20 7.63
N VAL A 45 14.75 -0.84 6.72
CA VAL A 45 15.53 -1.79 5.93
C VAL A 45 16.35 -2.73 6.82
N ALA A 46 17.07 -2.17 7.80
CA ALA A 46 17.88 -2.97 8.73
C ALA A 46 17.02 -3.95 9.55
N ALA A 47 15.86 -3.51 10.04
CA ALA A 47 14.92 -4.35 10.80
C ALA A 47 14.40 -5.53 9.96
N TYR A 48 14.00 -5.30 8.71
CA TYR A 48 13.51 -6.38 7.83
C TYR A 48 14.59 -7.43 7.54
N PHE A 49 15.82 -7.00 7.26
CA PHE A 49 16.93 -7.93 7.07
C PHE A 49 17.26 -8.71 8.34
N HIS A 50 17.21 -8.08 9.51
CA HIS A 50 17.41 -8.77 10.80
C HIS A 50 16.36 -9.86 11.05
N LEU A 51 15.13 -9.64 10.58
CA LEU A 51 14.03 -10.62 10.64
C LEU A 51 14.11 -11.71 9.55
N GLY A 52 15.12 -11.67 8.68
CA GLY A 52 15.33 -12.65 7.62
C GLY A 52 14.53 -12.39 6.34
N HIS A 53 13.93 -11.20 6.19
CA HIS A 53 13.25 -10.82 4.95
C HIS A 53 14.25 -10.31 3.91
N SER A 54 14.07 -10.71 2.64
CA SER A 54 14.87 -10.24 1.51
C SER A 54 14.26 -9.04 0.77
N ALA A 55 12.99 -8.74 1.04
CA ALA A 55 12.25 -7.62 0.47
C ALA A 55 11.75 -6.71 1.60
N VAL A 56 11.69 -5.41 1.33
CA VAL A 56 11.25 -4.40 2.29
C VAL A 56 10.06 -3.65 1.69
N PRO A 57 8.82 -4.06 1.96
CA PRO A 57 7.65 -3.42 1.38
C PRO A 57 7.46 -2.00 1.90
N ILE A 58 6.84 -1.15 1.08
CA ILE A 58 6.38 0.18 1.49
C ILE A 58 4.85 0.25 1.42
N HIS A 59 4.22 0.45 2.57
CA HIS A 59 2.76 0.29 2.72
C HIS A 59 2.00 1.60 2.51
N ASP A 60 2.15 2.54 3.43
CA ASP A 60 1.25 3.70 3.54
C ASP A 60 1.23 4.61 2.30
N PRO A 61 2.37 4.89 1.62
CA PRO A 61 2.37 5.68 0.39
C PRO A 61 1.52 5.08 -0.74
N ALA A 62 1.26 3.77 -0.74
CA ALA A 62 0.37 3.14 -1.73
C ALA A 62 -1.06 3.70 -1.65
N CYS A 63 -1.53 4.05 -0.45
CA CYS A 63 -2.84 4.66 -0.24
C CYS A 63 -2.92 6.04 -0.90
N VAL A 64 -1.91 6.89 -0.68
CA VAL A 64 -1.83 8.23 -1.29
C VAL A 64 -1.67 8.13 -2.80
N ALA A 65 -0.83 7.21 -3.28
CA ALA A 65 -0.66 6.97 -4.71
C ALA A 65 -1.97 6.56 -5.39
N TYR A 66 -2.80 5.73 -4.73
CA TYR A 66 -4.12 5.39 -5.26
C TYR A 66 -5.05 6.60 -5.40
N LEU A 67 -4.99 7.55 -4.45
CA LEU A 67 -5.79 8.77 -4.53
C LEU A 67 -5.34 9.67 -5.70
N LEU A 68 -4.03 9.75 -5.96
CA LEU A 68 -3.46 10.58 -7.02
C LEU A 68 -3.59 9.95 -8.42
N ARG A 69 -3.35 8.63 -8.52
CA ARG A 69 -3.25 7.88 -9.77
C ARG A 69 -3.97 6.53 -9.64
N PRO A 70 -5.31 6.50 -9.54
CA PRO A 70 -6.05 5.25 -9.40
C PRO A 70 -5.89 4.31 -10.61
N ASP A 71 -5.47 4.82 -11.76
CA ASP A 71 -5.24 4.09 -13.01
C ASP A 71 -4.04 3.13 -12.96
N ILE A 72 -3.08 3.35 -12.05
CA ILE A 72 -1.92 2.46 -11.88
C ILE A 72 -2.25 1.25 -10.99
N PHE A 73 -3.47 1.18 -10.45
CA PHE A 73 -3.94 0.10 -9.60
C PHE A 73 -5.03 -0.70 -10.29
N LYS A 74 -5.03 -2.02 -10.08
CA LYS A 74 -6.16 -2.88 -10.42
C LYS A 74 -6.78 -3.45 -9.16
N GLY A 75 -8.08 -3.61 -9.20
CA GLY A 75 -8.86 -4.16 -8.10
C GLY A 75 -10.28 -4.44 -8.54
N ARG A 76 -11.05 -5.03 -7.64
CA ARG A 76 -12.46 -5.31 -7.86
C ARG A 76 -13.26 -5.05 -6.60
N ARG A 77 -14.56 -4.81 -6.77
CA ARG A 77 -15.47 -4.76 -5.63
C ARG A 77 -15.70 -6.19 -5.11
N ALA A 78 -15.86 -6.30 -3.81
CA ALA A 78 -16.18 -7.52 -3.11
C ALA A 78 -16.84 -7.20 -1.77
N ARG A 79 -17.45 -8.21 -1.15
CA ARG A 79 -17.78 -8.15 0.27
C ARG A 79 -16.52 -8.43 1.09
N VAL A 80 -16.21 -7.52 2.02
CA VAL A 80 -15.14 -7.66 3.00
C VAL A 80 -15.73 -7.54 4.40
N ASP A 81 -15.43 -8.50 5.26
CA ASP A 81 -15.76 -8.48 6.69
C ASP A 81 -14.46 -8.65 7.50
N VAL A 82 -14.43 -8.14 8.74
CA VAL A 82 -13.30 -8.34 9.66
C VAL A 82 -13.70 -9.43 10.66
N GLU A 83 -12.87 -10.46 10.79
CA GLU A 83 -13.07 -11.52 11.78
C GLU A 83 -12.70 -11.01 13.18
N THR A 84 -13.61 -11.16 14.15
CA THR A 84 -13.45 -10.59 15.50
C THR A 84 -13.52 -11.62 16.63
N GLU A 85 -13.96 -12.85 16.36
CA GLU A 85 -14.31 -13.88 17.34
C GLU A 85 -13.40 -15.12 17.26
N GLY A 86 -12.93 -15.47 16.07
CA GLY A 86 -12.16 -16.69 15.83
C GLY A 86 -10.84 -16.76 16.60
N ARG A 87 -10.49 -17.94 17.14
CA ARG A 87 -9.23 -18.17 17.88
C ARG A 87 -7.97 -17.98 17.03
N LEU A 88 -8.05 -18.33 15.73
CA LEU A 88 -6.89 -18.36 14.83
C LEU A 88 -6.84 -17.19 13.84
N THR A 89 -7.99 -16.60 13.53
CA THR A 89 -8.17 -15.68 12.40
C THR A 89 -8.62 -14.28 12.82
N LYS A 90 -8.66 -13.99 14.13
CA LYS A 90 -9.01 -12.67 14.64
C LYS A 90 -8.14 -11.58 13.99
N GLY A 91 -8.79 -10.54 13.46
CA GLY A 91 -8.16 -9.44 12.74
C GLY A 91 -8.03 -9.66 11.24
N GLN A 92 -8.34 -10.84 10.71
CA GLN A 92 -8.30 -11.10 9.28
C GLN A 92 -9.39 -10.31 8.55
N SER A 93 -9.02 -9.71 7.41
CA SER A 93 -9.98 -9.23 6.40
C SER A 93 -10.43 -10.41 5.54
N VAL A 94 -11.66 -10.88 5.74
CA VAL A 94 -12.26 -11.99 5.00
C VAL A 94 -12.94 -11.43 3.75
N VAL A 95 -12.45 -11.82 2.58
CA VAL A 95 -12.95 -11.32 1.28
C VAL A 95 -13.74 -12.41 0.56
N ASP A 96 -15.01 -12.12 0.26
CA ASP A 96 -15.88 -13.02 -0.51
C ASP A 96 -15.70 -12.81 -2.02
N TRP A 97 -14.65 -13.43 -2.56
CA TRP A 97 -14.26 -13.31 -3.95
C TRP A 97 -15.24 -13.92 -4.96
N CYS A 98 -16.05 -14.89 -4.51
CA CYS A 98 -16.95 -15.67 -5.35
C CYS A 98 -18.43 -15.28 -5.14
N GLY A 99 -18.71 -14.32 -4.25
CA GLY A 99 -20.07 -13.91 -3.91
C GLY A 99 -20.89 -14.99 -3.21
N GLN A 100 -20.25 -15.96 -2.55
CA GLN A 100 -20.92 -17.11 -1.96
C GLN A 100 -21.74 -16.77 -0.71
N THR A 101 -21.46 -15.63 -0.08
CA THR A 101 -22.18 -15.19 1.12
C THR A 101 -23.55 -14.59 0.81
N GLY A 102 -23.83 -14.24 -0.44
CA GLY A 102 -25.05 -13.54 -0.86
C GLY A 102 -25.18 -12.12 -0.28
N ARG A 103 -24.15 -11.60 0.38
CA ARG A 103 -24.12 -10.26 0.97
C ARG A 103 -23.67 -9.23 -0.06
N PRO A 104 -24.16 -7.98 -0.01
CA PRO A 104 -23.76 -6.95 -0.94
C PRO A 104 -22.27 -6.58 -0.77
N GLU A 105 -21.61 -6.31 -1.88
CA GLU A 105 -20.26 -5.75 -1.92
C GLU A 105 -20.20 -4.43 -1.15
N ASN A 106 -19.10 -4.20 -0.43
CA ASN A 106 -18.95 -3.01 0.43
C ASN A 106 -17.57 -2.34 0.31
N CYS A 107 -16.64 -2.92 -0.45
CA CYS A 107 -15.27 -2.44 -0.54
C CYS A 107 -14.70 -2.71 -1.93
N LYS A 108 -13.92 -1.77 -2.47
CA LYS A 108 -13.02 -2.04 -3.60
C LYS A 108 -11.69 -2.54 -3.04
N VAL A 109 -11.37 -3.80 -3.29
CA VAL A 109 -10.10 -4.39 -2.86
C VAL A 109 -9.10 -4.30 -4.00
N LEU A 110 -7.98 -3.62 -3.76
CA LEU A 110 -6.88 -3.56 -4.72
C LEU A 110 -6.09 -4.88 -4.71
N LEU A 111 -5.61 -5.28 -5.87
CA LEU A 111 -4.93 -6.55 -6.11
C LEU A 111 -3.59 -6.39 -6.82
N GLU A 112 -3.45 -5.36 -7.65
CA GLU A 112 -2.22 -5.09 -8.40
C GLU A 112 -1.90 -3.60 -8.37
N VAL A 113 -0.61 -3.29 -8.43
CA VAL A 113 -0.09 -1.94 -8.64
C VAL A 113 1.02 -1.99 -9.68
N ASN A 114 1.07 -1.01 -10.58
CA ASN A 114 2.24 -0.80 -11.42
C ASN A 114 3.35 -0.15 -10.58
N SER A 115 4.27 -0.95 -10.08
CA SER A 115 5.34 -0.51 -9.18
C SER A 115 6.27 0.54 -9.81
N ALA A 116 6.49 0.48 -11.13
CA ALA A 116 7.33 1.46 -11.83
C ALA A 116 6.68 2.84 -11.90
N GLU A 117 5.37 2.89 -12.22
CA GLU A 117 4.62 4.15 -12.19
C GLU A 117 4.45 4.69 -10.76
N PHE A 118 4.30 3.81 -9.78
CA PHE A 118 4.29 4.19 -8.37
C PHE A 118 5.62 4.85 -7.96
N GLU A 119 6.75 4.22 -8.30
CA GLU A 119 8.08 4.73 -7.98
C GLU A 119 8.33 6.08 -8.65
N ARG A 120 7.96 6.20 -9.92
CA ARG A 120 8.03 7.46 -10.65
C ARG A 120 7.20 8.56 -9.96
N LEU A 121 5.94 8.29 -9.64
CA LEU A 121 5.06 9.22 -8.94
C LEU A 121 5.64 9.66 -7.59
N PHE A 122 6.19 8.72 -6.82
CA PHE A 122 6.79 8.99 -5.53
C PHE A 122 8.00 9.93 -5.65
N VAL A 123 8.91 9.64 -6.59
CA VAL A 123 10.12 10.45 -6.81
C VAL A 123 9.79 11.83 -7.37
N GLU A 124 8.85 11.93 -8.31
CA GLU A 124 8.34 13.21 -8.84
C GLU A 124 7.78 14.07 -7.69
N SER A 125 6.96 13.49 -6.81
CA SER A 125 6.38 14.21 -5.66
C SER A 125 7.43 14.81 -4.70
N LEU A 126 8.60 14.17 -4.56
CA LEU A 126 9.68 14.71 -3.72
C LEU A 126 10.42 15.89 -4.37
N ARG A 127 10.41 15.97 -5.71
CA ARG A 127 11.03 17.06 -6.46
C ARG A 127 10.15 18.31 -6.42
N ASP A 128 8.85 18.14 -6.59
CA ASP A 128 7.88 19.25 -6.61
C ASP A 128 7.88 20.04 -5.29
N VAL A 129 8.00 19.34 -4.14
CA VAL A 129 8.08 19.99 -2.82
C VAL A 129 9.34 20.84 -2.64
N GLN A 130 10.40 20.60 -3.42
CA GLN A 130 11.66 21.35 -3.31
C GLN A 130 11.65 22.65 -4.10
N GLU A 131 10.85 22.74 -5.15
CA GLU A 131 10.75 23.96 -5.97
C GLU A 131 9.90 25.05 -5.29
N GLU A 132 9.13 24.69 -4.26
CA GLU A 132 8.28 25.61 -3.49
C GLU A 132 8.96 26.23 -2.24
N GLY A 133 10.22 25.86 -1.95
CA GLY A 133 10.99 26.35 -0.78
C GLY A 133 12.15 27.26 -1.15
#